data_AF-A0A373D9S4-F1
#
_entry.id   AF-A0A373D9S4-F1
#
_cell.length_a   1.000
_cell.length_b   1.000
_cell.length_c   1.000
_cell.angle_alpha   90.00
_cell.angle_beta   90.00
_cell.angle_gamma   90.00
#
_symmetry.space_group_name_H-M   'P 1'
#
loop_
_entity.id
_entity.type
_entity.pdbx_description
1 polymer ?
#
loop_
_entity_poly.entity_id
_entity_poly.type
_entity_poly.pdbx_seq_one_letter_code
_entity_poly.pdbx_strand_id
1 'polypeptide(L)'
;MSKISRIRILNLNYNNNTIKIDDETFDLGGQNTLISLRNGGGKSVLVQMIVSLFVNRTYRDFGDRPFKSYFTTNRPTFLMTEWILDNGIDRFLAGMMVRKNQKEDNDTEELEMYTFTGSYSNGCKYDLDNLPIIRQDGNKKILKGFGECKNLLEEISRNEPGDFRLYDMASQYGRRQYFSTLRQYQINNKDGRALSGR
;
A
#
# COMPACT_ATOMS: atom_id res chain seq x y z
N MET A 1 -8.56 18.37 -8.44
CA MET A 1 -7.80 17.16 -8.80
C MET A 1 -7.34 16.50 -7.51
N SER A 2 -7.68 15.22 -7.34
CA SER A 2 -7.31 14.43 -6.18
C SER A 2 -5.78 14.42 -6.01
N LYS A 3 -5.31 14.58 -4.78
CA LYS A 3 -3.87 14.64 -4.47
C LYS A 3 -3.52 13.71 -3.32
N ILE A 4 -2.37 13.05 -3.38
CA ILE A 4 -1.85 12.29 -2.24
C ILE A 4 -1.54 13.29 -1.13
N SER A 5 -2.15 13.10 0.04
CA SER A 5 -1.91 13.91 1.24
C SER A 5 -0.89 13.24 2.16
N ARG A 6 -0.99 11.92 2.32
CA ARG A 6 -0.17 11.17 3.29
C ARG A 6 0.20 9.80 2.72
N ILE A 7 1.37 9.32 3.12
CA ILE A 7 1.84 7.98 2.80
C ILE A 7 2.21 7.29 4.10
N ARG A 8 1.68 6.10 4.36
CA ARG A 8 2.07 5.29 5.52
C ARG A 8 2.70 3.99 5.05
N ILE A 9 3.88 3.68 5.57
CA ILE A 9 4.63 2.47 5.26
C ILE A 9 4.92 1.75 6.57
N LEU A 10 4.61 0.44 6.63
CA LEU A 10 4.92 -0.40 7.78
C LEU A 10 5.71 -1.62 7.37
N ASN A 11 6.72 -1.96 8.17
CA ASN A 11 7.56 -3.14 8.05
C ASN A 11 8.19 -3.31 6.66
N LEU A 12 8.81 -2.26 6.13
CA LEU A 12 9.61 -2.30 4.90
C LEU A 12 11.10 -2.35 5.24
N ASN A 13 11.81 -3.35 4.72
CA ASN A 13 13.25 -3.49 4.85
C ASN A 13 13.89 -3.52 3.47
N TYR A 14 14.97 -2.79 3.28
CA TYR A 14 15.69 -2.79 2.01
C TYR A 14 17.18 -2.46 2.22
N ASN A 15 17.94 -2.55 1.13
CA ASN A 15 19.39 -2.32 1.14
C ASN A 15 20.11 -3.26 2.14
N ASN A 16 19.95 -4.58 1.97
CA ASN A 16 20.53 -5.59 2.86
C ASN A 16 20.18 -5.39 4.34
N ASN A 17 18.93 -5.03 4.64
CA ASN A 17 18.42 -4.73 5.99
C ASN A 17 19.10 -3.55 6.71
N THR A 18 19.88 -2.72 5.99
CA THR A 18 20.48 -1.52 6.57
C THR A 18 19.49 -0.37 6.72
N ILE A 19 18.40 -0.39 5.92
CA ILE A 19 17.33 0.59 6.03
C ILE A 19 16.03 -0.13 6.36
N LYS A 20 15.38 0.33 7.43
CA LYS A 20 14.17 -0.25 8.01
C LYS A 20 13.15 0.85 8.27
N ILE A 21 11.92 0.61 7.84
CA ILE A 21 10.76 1.43 8.12
C ILE A 21 9.79 0.55 8.91
N ASP A 22 9.67 0.83 10.21
CA ASP A 22 8.83 0.05 11.12
C ASP A 22 7.36 0.46 11.00
N ASP A 23 7.05 1.75 11.19
CA ASP A 23 5.75 2.38 10.97
C ASP A 23 5.97 3.88 10.81
N GLU A 24 6.03 4.36 9.56
CA GLU A 24 6.29 5.77 9.26
C GLU A 24 5.15 6.34 8.41
N THR A 25 4.74 7.56 8.76
CA THR A 25 3.77 8.36 8.00
C THR A 25 4.46 9.61 7.48
N PHE A 26 4.40 9.82 6.17
CA PHE A 26 4.95 10.97 5.47
C PHE A 26 3.81 11.90 5.06
N ASP A 27 3.79 13.10 5.64
CA ASP A 27 2.87 14.16 5.24
C ASP A 27 3.38 14.88 3.99
N LEU A 28 2.59 14.83 2.92
CA LEU A 28 2.86 15.49 1.65
C LEU A 28 2.17 16.85 1.62
N GLY A 29 2.78 17.83 2.30
CA GLY A 29 2.23 19.17 2.57
C GLY A 29 2.05 20.11 1.37
N GLY A 30 1.29 19.73 0.33
CA GLY A 30 0.88 20.63 -0.76
C GLY A 30 1.28 20.18 -2.16
N GLN A 31 1.25 21.11 -3.13
CA GLN A 31 1.39 20.80 -4.57
C GLN A 31 2.71 20.10 -4.94
N ASN A 32 3.79 20.32 -4.18
CA ASN A 32 5.08 19.66 -4.37
C ASN A 32 5.64 19.24 -3.01
N THR A 33 5.93 17.94 -2.84
CA THR A 33 6.62 17.43 -1.66
C THR A 33 8.00 16.91 -2.03
N LEU A 34 9.04 17.47 -1.41
CA LEU A 34 10.41 17.00 -1.58
C LEU A 34 10.74 15.92 -0.53
N ILE A 35 10.82 14.67 -0.96
CA ILE A 35 11.36 13.59 -0.12
C ILE A 35 12.90 13.61 -0.24
N SER A 36 13.55 14.32 0.69
CA SER A 36 15.01 14.41 0.75
C SER A 36 15.60 13.28 1.60
N LEU A 37 15.97 12.19 0.92
CA LEU A 37 16.86 11.16 1.46
C LEU A 37 18.31 11.42 0.99
N ARG A 38 19.30 10.96 1.75
CA ARG A 38 20.70 10.95 1.30
C ARG A 38 20.85 10.05 0.08
N ASN A 39 21.88 10.26 -0.75
CA ASN A 39 22.22 9.32 -1.82
C ASN A 39 22.43 7.91 -1.22
N GLY A 40 21.85 6.89 -1.84
CA GLY A 40 21.82 5.53 -1.27
C GLY A 40 20.74 5.30 -0.20
N GLY A 41 20.05 6.35 0.25
CA GLY A 41 19.01 6.29 1.28
C GLY A 41 17.65 5.77 0.83
N GLY A 42 17.54 5.20 -0.39
CA GLY A 42 16.33 4.49 -0.81
C GLY A 42 15.24 5.27 -1.54
N LYS A 43 15.50 6.47 -2.07
CA LYS A 43 14.46 7.26 -2.79
C LYS A 43 13.72 6.46 -3.84
N SER A 44 14.45 5.82 -4.74
CA SER A 44 13.85 5.01 -5.81
C SER A 44 13.07 3.82 -5.26
N VAL A 45 13.46 3.28 -4.10
CA VAL A 45 12.70 2.22 -3.42
C VAL A 45 11.37 2.76 -2.92
N LEU A 46 11.35 3.91 -2.23
CA LEU A 46 10.10 4.53 -1.79
C LEU A 46 9.18 4.87 -2.98
N VAL A 47 9.74 5.43 -4.05
CA VAL A 47 8.98 5.70 -5.29
C VAL A 47 8.41 4.41 -5.87
N GLN A 48 9.22 3.34 -5.96
CA GLN A 48 8.76 2.03 -6.43
C GLN A 48 7.62 1.48 -5.56
N MET A 49 7.73 1.59 -4.22
CA MET A 49 6.68 1.17 -3.29
C MET A 49 5.37 1.94 -3.53
N ILE A 50 5.43 3.26 -3.67
CA ILE A 50 4.25 4.09 -3.90
C ILE A 50 3.63 3.78 -5.27
N VAL A 51 4.44 3.73 -6.33
CA VAL A 51 3.99 3.42 -7.70
C VAL A 51 3.36 2.03 -7.77
N SER A 52 3.84 1.06 -6.98
CA SER A 52 3.34 -0.32 -7.00
C SER A 52 1.84 -0.44 -6.66
N LEU A 53 1.29 0.53 -5.92
CA LEU A 53 -0.14 0.64 -5.62
C LEU A 53 -0.97 0.95 -6.87
N PHE A 54 -0.40 1.61 -7.87
CA PHE A 54 -1.16 2.17 -8.99
C PHE A 54 -0.87 1.47 -10.32
N VAL A 55 0.05 0.50 -10.34
CA VAL A 55 0.45 -0.19 -11.58
C VAL A 55 0.24 -1.71 -11.50
N ASN A 56 0.00 -2.30 -12.67
CA ASN A 56 -0.08 -3.75 -12.83
C ASN A 56 1.27 -4.41 -12.51
N ARG A 57 1.24 -5.72 -12.20
CA ARG A 57 2.41 -6.53 -11.82
C ARG A 57 3.64 -6.28 -12.71
N THR A 58 3.45 -6.24 -14.04
CA THR A 58 4.51 -6.03 -15.05
C THR A 58 5.27 -4.71 -14.92
N TYR A 59 4.72 -3.71 -14.24
CA TYR A 59 5.31 -2.37 -14.12
C TYR A 59 5.82 -2.05 -12.72
N ARG A 60 5.86 -3.04 -11.81
CA ARG A 60 6.33 -2.83 -10.43
C ARG A 60 7.84 -2.91 -10.30
N ASP A 61 8.53 -3.51 -11.26
CA ASP A 61 9.98 -3.70 -11.24
C ASP A 61 10.69 -2.46 -11.78
N PHE A 62 11.70 -1.97 -11.04
CA PHE A 62 12.47 -0.79 -11.40
C PHE A 62 13.91 -1.19 -11.70
N GLY A 63 14.27 -1.27 -12.99
CA GLY A 63 15.58 -1.75 -13.43
C GLY A 63 15.90 -3.14 -12.86
N ASP A 64 17.09 -3.31 -12.32
CA ASP A 64 17.56 -4.58 -11.71
C ASP A 64 17.00 -4.83 -10.30
N ARG A 65 15.97 -4.09 -9.88
CA ARG A 65 15.36 -4.23 -8.54
C ARG A 65 13.92 -4.75 -8.66
N PRO A 66 13.73 -6.08 -8.69
CA PRO A 66 12.40 -6.67 -8.70
C PRO A 66 11.62 -6.26 -7.45
N PHE A 67 10.35 -5.89 -7.59
CA PHE A 67 9.47 -5.53 -6.47
C PHE A 67 9.41 -6.65 -5.42
N LYS A 68 9.40 -7.90 -5.87
CA LYS A 68 9.40 -9.07 -4.98
C LYS A 68 10.62 -9.16 -4.06
N SER A 69 11.76 -8.61 -4.46
CA SER A 69 13.02 -8.74 -3.69
C SER A 69 12.98 -8.06 -2.32
N TYR A 70 12.05 -7.11 -2.11
CA TYR A 70 11.89 -6.42 -0.83
C TYR A 70 11.07 -7.21 0.20
N PHE A 71 10.40 -8.29 -0.22
CA PHE A 71 9.50 -9.08 0.64
C PHE A 71 10.06 -10.48 0.82
N THR A 72 10.96 -10.64 1.78
CA THR A 72 11.71 -11.90 2.00
C THR A 72 11.17 -12.75 3.15
N THR A 73 10.23 -12.22 3.93
CA THR A 73 9.69 -12.87 5.14
C THR A 73 8.18 -13.07 5.06
N ASN A 74 7.65 -13.84 6.02
CA ASN A 74 6.22 -14.10 6.15
C ASN A 74 5.45 -12.98 6.88
N ARG A 75 6.15 -11.95 7.39
CA ARG A 75 5.55 -10.78 8.02
C ARG A 75 4.97 -9.84 6.96
N PRO A 76 3.78 -9.28 7.17
CA PRO A 76 3.18 -8.35 6.23
C PRO A 76 3.98 -7.04 6.17
N THR A 77 4.16 -6.49 4.98
CA THR A 77 4.52 -5.08 4.75
C THR A 77 3.27 -4.36 4.28
N PHE A 78 3.02 -3.16 4.80
CA PHE A 78 1.92 -2.32 4.37
C PHE A 78 2.44 -1.09 3.63
N LEU A 79 1.81 -0.80 2.50
CA LEU A 79 2.02 0.41 1.71
C LEU A 79 0.66 1.09 1.58
N MET A 80 0.52 2.32 2.07
CA MET A 80 -0.75 3.03 2.08
C MET A 80 -0.56 4.47 1.62
N THR A 81 -1.52 4.96 0.83
CA THR A 81 -1.64 6.36 0.45
C THR A 81 -3.03 6.85 0.80
N GLU A 82 -3.09 7.98 1.48
CA GLU A 82 -4.31 8.75 1.63
C GLU A 82 -4.33 9.89 0.62
N TRP A 83 -5.47 10.09 0.00
CA TRP A 83 -5.74 11.14 -0.98
C TRP A 83 -6.77 12.10 -0.42
N ILE A 84 -6.61 13.39 -0.69
CA ILE A 84 -7.69 14.37 -0.57
C ILE A 84 -8.40 14.41 -1.92
N LEU A 85 -9.71 14.15 -1.93
CA LEU A 85 -10.55 14.15 -3.13
C LEU A 85 -10.90 15.59 -3.56
N ASP A 86 -11.48 15.71 -4.75
CA ASP A 86 -11.76 17.00 -5.40
C ASP A 86 -12.66 17.95 -4.60
N ASN A 87 -13.52 17.41 -3.74
CA ASN A 87 -14.36 18.22 -2.86
C ASN A 87 -13.59 18.81 -1.65
N GLY A 88 -12.32 18.45 -1.47
CA GLY A 88 -11.44 18.97 -0.42
C GLY A 88 -11.74 18.48 0.99
N ILE A 89 -12.82 17.71 1.17
CA ILE A 89 -13.30 17.21 2.47
C ILE A 89 -13.07 15.71 2.56
N ASP A 90 -13.49 14.98 1.51
CA ASP A 90 -13.42 13.54 1.52
C ASP A 90 -12.00 13.07 1.26
N ARG A 91 -11.67 11.98 1.94
CA ARG A 91 -10.41 11.29 1.79
C ARG A 91 -10.63 9.94 1.15
N PHE A 92 -9.61 9.47 0.46
CA PHE A 92 -9.59 8.13 -0.10
C PHE A 92 -8.29 7.42 0.27
N LEU A 93 -8.42 6.26 0.89
CA LEU A 93 -7.33 5.35 1.18
C LEU A 93 -7.18 4.37 0.02
N ALA A 94 -5.94 4.20 -0.45
CA ALA A 94 -5.51 3.06 -1.23
C ALA A 94 -4.35 2.40 -0.50
N GLY A 95 -4.44 1.08 -0.29
CA GLY A 95 -3.40 0.35 0.41
C GLY A 95 -3.12 -1.03 -0.17
N MET A 96 -1.98 -1.57 0.21
CA MET A 96 -1.50 -2.91 -0.11
C MET A 96 -0.90 -3.55 1.13
N MET A 97 -1.33 -4.78 1.41
CA MET A 97 -0.67 -5.70 2.32
C MET A 97 0.01 -6.78 1.49
N VAL A 98 1.32 -6.97 1.69
CA VAL A 98 2.14 -7.91 0.92
C VAL A 98 3.11 -8.68 1.81
N ARG A 99 3.36 -9.95 1.51
CA ARG A 99 4.42 -10.75 2.11
C ARG A 99 5.02 -11.74 1.12
N LYS A 100 6.12 -12.39 1.48
CA LYS A 100 6.59 -13.59 0.79
C LYS A 100 5.54 -14.70 0.94
N ASN A 101 5.18 -15.35 -0.16
CA ASN A 101 4.27 -16.49 -0.12
C ASN A 101 4.88 -17.63 0.73
N GLN A 102 4.02 -18.35 1.44
CA GLN A 102 4.40 -19.45 2.33
C GLN A 102 4.24 -20.82 1.68
N LYS A 103 3.67 -20.88 0.47
CA LYS A 103 3.55 -22.12 -0.29
C LYS A 103 4.89 -22.48 -0.93
N GLU A 104 5.29 -23.74 -0.83
CA GLU A 104 6.54 -24.27 -1.38
C GLU A 104 6.42 -24.72 -2.85
N ASP A 105 5.22 -24.64 -3.44
CA ASP A 105 4.99 -24.99 -4.84
C ASP A 105 5.60 -23.95 -5.79
N ASN A 106 6.51 -24.42 -6.66
CA ASN A 106 7.24 -23.61 -7.64
C ASN A 106 6.33 -22.87 -8.64
N ASP A 107 5.07 -23.31 -8.83
CA ASP A 107 4.08 -22.65 -9.70
C ASP A 107 3.23 -21.59 -8.98
N THR A 108 3.49 -21.33 -7.70
CA THR A 108 2.74 -20.33 -6.94
C THR A 108 3.30 -18.92 -7.15
N GLU A 109 2.42 -17.93 -7.22
CA GLU A 109 2.78 -16.51 -7.04
C GLU A 109 3.74 -16.33 -5.84
N GLU A 110 4.95 -15.82 -6.07
CA GLU A 110 5.99 -15.69 -5.02
C GLU A 110 5.59 -14.74 -3.88
N LEU A 111 4.62 -13.85 -4.12
CA LEU A 111 4.09 -12.93 -3.13
C LEU A 111 2.61 -13.22 -2.88
N GLU A 112 2.22 -13.14 -1.63
CA GLU A 112 0.80 -13.08 -1.24
C GLU A 112 0.43 -11.62 -1.02
N MET A 113 -0.59 -11.15 -1.74
CA MET A 113 -0.93 -9.72 -1.82
C MET A 113 -2.44 -9.49 -1.77
N TYR A 114 -2.84 -8.57 -0.89
CA TYR A 114 -4.17 -8.00 -0.86
C TYR A 114 -4.07 -6.49 -0.99
N THR A 115 -4.86 -5.89 -1.87
CA THR A 115 -5.03 -4.43 -1.92
C THR A 115 -6.36 -4.05 -1.30
N PHE A 116 -6.48 -2.83 -0.80
CA PHE A 116 -7.72 -2.34 -0.23
C PHE A 116 -7.93 -0.86 -0.57
N THR A 117 -9.19 -0.46 -0.53
CA THR A 117 -9.61 0.93 -0.73
C THR A 117 -10.69 1.29 0.28
N GLY A 118 -10.86 2.58 0.56
CA GLY A 118 -12.03 3.09 1.29
C GLY A 118 -12.05 4.62 1.30
N SER A 119 -13.24 5.21 1.27
CA SER A 119 -13.45 6.64 1.34
C SER A 119 -14.05 7.06 2.68
N TYR A 120 -13.67 8.22 3.20
CA TYR A 120 -14.14 8.72 4.47
C TYR A 120 -14.00 10.24 4.57
N SER A 121 -14.97 10.89 5.21
CA SER A 121 -14.94 12.33 5.49
C SER A 121 -14.49 12.65 6.92
N ASN A 122 -14.58 11.67 7.83
CA ASN A 122 -14.23 11.77 9.25
C ASN A 122 -13.39 10.56 9.67
N GLY A 123 -12.78 10.61 10.85
CA GLY A 123 -12.04 9.48 11.39
C GLY A 123 -12.91 8.22 11.50
N CYS A 124 -12.39 7.07 11.08
CA CYS A 124 -13.07 5.78 11.03
C CYS A 124 -12.10 4.61 11.24
N LYS A 125 -12.61 3.39 11.40
CA LYS A 125 -11.77 2.21 11.72
C LYS A 125 -10.75 1.83 10.64
N TYR A 126 -10.89 2.36 9.43
CA TYR A 126 -9.98 2.09 8.33
C TYR A 126 -9.31 3.36 7.81
N ASP A 127 -9.42 4.50 8.51
CA ASP A 127 -8.60 5.65 8.15
C ASP A 127 -7.11 5.32 8.37
N LEU A 128 -6.24 6.16 7.77
CA LEU A 128 -4.79 5.92 7.76
C LEU A 128 -4.19 5.76 9.17
N ASP A 129 -4.78 6.40 10.18
CA ASP A 129 -4.26 6.46 11.54
C ASP A 129 -4.79 5.30 12.42
N ASN A 130 -6.06 4.93 12.21
CA ASN A 130 -6.82 4.03 13.08
C ASN A 130 -6.91 2.58 12.58
N LEU A 131 -6.39 2.27 11.39
CA LEU A 131 -6.38 0.90 10.87
C LEU A 131 -5.80 -0.09 11.90
N PRO A 132 -6.56 -1.12 12.35
CA PRO A 132 -6.24 -1.90 13.55
C PRO A 132 -5.20 -3.00 13.29
N ILE A 133 -4.16 -2.71 12.51
CA ILE A 133 -3.10 -3.67 12.15
C ILE A 133 -1.94 -3.70 13.15
N ILE A 134 -1.90 -2.74 14.08
CA ILE A 134 -0.92 -2.70 15.17
C ILE A 134 -1.60 -3.13 16.47
N ARG A 135 -0.87 -3.86 17.31
CA ARG A 135 -1.19 -4.12 18.72
C ARG A 135 -0.23 -3.33 19.60
N GLN A 136 -0.74 -2.70 20.64
CA GLN A 136 0.10 -2.17 21.71
C GLN A 136 0.43 -3.27 22.72
N ASP A 137 1.71 -3.38 23.05
CA ASP A 137 2.24 -4.26 24.10
C ASP A 137 3.13 -3.41 25.02
N GLY A 138 2.50 -2.81 26.03
CA GLY A 138 3.09 -1.71 26.80
C GLY A 138 3.49 -0.55 25.89
N ASN A 139 4.77 -0.17 25.91
CA ASN A 139 5.31 0.89 25.06
C ASN A 139 5.71 0.41 23.64
N LYS A 140 5.57 -0.88 23.33
CA LYS A 140 5.94 -1.43 22.02
C LYS A 140 4.72 -1.48 21.11
N LYS A 141 4.88 -0.94 19.90
CA LYS A 141 3.97 -1.17 18.78
C LYS A 141 4.38 -2.44 18.05
N ILE A 142 3.49 -3.41 17.94
CA ILE A 142 3.74 -4.70 17.27
C ILE A 142 2.78 -4.82 16.09
N LEU A 143 3.32 -4.99 14.88
CA LEU A 143 2.54 -5.31 13.70
C LEU A 143 1.97 -6.73 13.82
N LYS A 144 0.66 -6.86 13.63
CA LYS A 144 -0.06 -8.14 13.64
C LYS A 144 0.38 -9.06 12.50
N GLY A 145 0.14 -10.36 12.68
CA GLY A 145 0.47 -11.36 11.67
C GLY A 145 -0.37 -11.18 10.40
N PHE A 146 0.14 -11.64 9.25
CA PHE A 146 -0.55 -11.47 7.96
C PHE A 146 -1.98 -12.03 7.97
N GLY A 147 -2.19 -13.24 8.51
CA GLY A 147 -3.53 -13.84 8.59
C GLY A 147 -4.50 -13.08 9.49
N GLU A 148 -4.01 -12.57 10.62
CA GLU A 148 -4.78 -11.72 11.53
C GLU A 148 -5.17 -10.39 10.86
N CYS A 149 -4.21 -9.74 10.19
CA CYS A 149 -4.46 -8.54 9.40
C CYS A 149 -5.48 -8.79 8.29
N LYS A 150 -5.36 -9.90 7.55
CA LYS A 150 -6.32 -10.27 6.50
C LYS A 150 -7.74 -10.37 7.07
N ASN A 151 -7.91 -11.11 8.17
CA ASN A 151 -9.21 -11.29 8.82
C ASN A 151 -9.79 -9.94 9.26
N LEU A 152 -8.98 -9.06 9.86
CA LEU A 152 -9.42 -7.72 10.25
C LEU A 152 -9.86 -6.88 9.06
N LEU A 153 -9.13 -6.90 7.94
CA LEU A 153 -9.51 -6.17 6.72
C LEU A 153 -10.79 -6.74 6.10
N GLU A 154 -10.98 -8.06 6.13
CA GLU A 154 -12.22 -8.70 5.69
C GLU A 154 -13.41 -8.33 6.58
N GLU A 155 -13.22 -8.31 7.90
CA GLU A 155 -14.25 -7.88 8.85
C GLU A 155 -14.63 -6.42 8.64
N ILE A 156 -13.64 -5.53 8.44
CA ILE A 156 -13.90 -4.13 8.11
C ILE A 156 -14.73 -4.03 6.83
N SER A 157 -14.36 -4.76 5.79
CA SER A 157 -15.07 -4.76 4.50
C SER A 157 -16.51 -5.25 4.58
N ARG A 158 -16.86 -6.06 5.59
CA ARG A 158 -18.21 -6.60 5.79
C ARG A 158 -19.06 -5.78 6.74
N ASN A 159 -18.45 -5.23 7.79
CA ASN A 159 -19.17 -4.74 8.97
C ASN A 159 -19.10 -3.22 9.15
N GLU A 160 -18.07 -2.54 8.62
CA GLU A 160 -17.94 -1.11 8.79
C GLU A 160 -18.81 -0.35 7.78
N PRO A 161 -19.45 0.76 8.20
CA PRO A 161 -20.14 1.62 7.26
C PRO A 161 -19.15 2.27 6.29
N GLY A 162 -19.58 2.45 5.04
CA GLY A 162 -18.78 3.04 3.98
C GLY A 162 -18.51 2.06 2.85
N ASP A 163 -17.47 2.34 2.07
CA ASP A 163 -17.14 1.59 0.86
C ASP A 163 -15.78 0.89 0.94
N PHE A 164 -15.35 0.55 2.17
CA PHE A 164 -14.11 -0.20 2.34
C PHE A 164 -14.21 -1.56 1.62
N ARG A 165 -13.21 -1.85 0.78
CA ARG A 165 -13.16 -3.07 -0.02
C ARG A 165 -11.77 -3.67 0.03
N LEU A 166 -11.70 -4.99 0.23
CA LEU A 166 -10.50 -5.79 0.13
C LEU A 166 -10.49 -6.56 -1.20
N TYR A 167 -9.34 -6.62 -1.86
CA TYR A 167 -9.15 -7.25 -3.17
C TYR A 167 -8.00 -8.25 -3.13
N ASP A 168 -8.29 -9.49 -3.52
CA ASP A 168 -7.28 -10.53 -3.70
C ASP A 168 -6.52 -10.30 -5.03
N MET A 169 -5.21 -10.08 -4.95
CA MET A 169 -4.40 -9.78 -6.13
C MET A 169 -3.92 -11.03 -6.89
N ALA A 170 -4.13 -12.24 -6.34
CA ALA A 170 -3.99 -13.47 -7.10
C ALA A 170 -5.17 -13.66 -8.07
N SER A 171 -6.34 -13.12 -7.75
CA SER A 171 -7.52 -13.18 -8.60
C SER A 171 -7.50 -12.14 -9.72
N GLN A 172 -7.80 -12.55 -10.96
CA GLN A 172 -8.02 -11.61 -12.07
C GLN A 172 -9.18 -10.64 -11.78
N TYR A 173 -10.24 -11.14 -11.13
CA TYR A 173 -11.38 -10.31 -10.75
C TYR A 173 -10.98 -9.26 -9.70
N GLY A 174 -10.29 -9.66 -8.63
CA GLY A 174 -9.82 -8.75 -7.59
C GLY A 174 -8.94 -7.63 -8.15
N ARG A 175 -7.97 -7.97 -9.00
CA ARG A 175 -7.13 -7.00 -9.71
C ARG A 175 -7.95 -6.00 -10.53
N ARG A 176 -8.89 -6.49 -11.35
CA ARG A 176 -9.73 -5.64 -12.20
C ARG A 176 -10.59 -4.69 -11.36
N GLN A 177 -11.18 -5.18 -10.27
CA GLN A 177 -12.02 -4.38 -9.39
C GLN A 177 -11.22 -3.28 -8.69
N TYR A 178 -10.03 -3.59 -8.16
CA TYR A 178 -9.18 -2.59 -7.52
C TYR A 178 -8.85 -1.42 -8.46
N PHE A 179 -8.36 -1.69 -9.67
CA PHE A 179 -8.07 -0.64 -10.65
C PHE A 179 -9.33 0.06 -11.17
N SER A 180 -10.48 -0.62 -11.19
CA SER A 180 -11.76 0.02 -11.50
C SER A 180 -12.14 1.05 -10.43
N THR A 181 -12.00 0.70 -9.14
CA THR A 181 -12.27 1.62 -8.03
C THR A 181 -11.31 2.81 -8.07
N LEU A 182 -10.01 2.60 -8.28
CA LEU A 182 -9.05 3.71 -8.42
C LEU A 182 -9.50 4.70 -9.51
N ARG A 183 -9.93 4.20 -10.68
CA ARG A 183 -10.46 5.05 -11.76
C ARG A 183 -11.75 5.78 -11.40
N GLN A 184 -12.66 5.17 -10.63
CA GLN A 184 -13.88 5.83 -10.16
C GLN A 184 -13.56 7.06 -9.31
N TYR A 185 -12.50 6.99 -8.50
CA TYR A 185 -12.00 8.10 -7.69
C TYR A 185 -11.01 9.02 -8.42
N GLN A 186 -10.88 8.85 -9.75
CA GLN A 186 -9.93 9.58 -10.61
C GLN A 186 -8.47 9.44 -10.17
N ILE A 187 -8.14 8.37 -9.46
CA ILE A 187 -6.79 8.03 -9.04
C ILE A 187 -6.15 7.21 -10.15
N ASN A 188 -5.01 7.72 -10.63
CA ASN A 188 -4.23 7.17 -11.73
C ASN A 188 -4.97 7.16 -13.09
N ASN A 189 -5.31 8.36 -13.58
CA ASN A 189 -6.02 8.56 -14.85
C ASN A 189 -5.14 8.38 -16.11
N LYS A 190 -3.94 7.81 -15.98
CA LYS A 190 -3.05 7.52 -17.11
C LYS A 190 -2.75 6.04 -17.15
N ASP A 191 -3.19 5.36 -18.20
CA ASP A 191 -2.75 4.01 -18.54
C ASP A 191 -1.23 3.93 -18.35
N GLY A 192 -0.75 2.90 -17.65
CA GLY A 192 0.64 2.77 -17.17
C GLY A 192 1.77 2.94 -18.20
N ARG A 193 1.43 3.14 -19.48
CA ARG A 193 2.33 3.60 -20.56
C ARG A 193 2.96 4.96 -20.30
N ALA A 194 2.36 5.81 -19.47
CA ALA A 194 2.91 7.15 -19.19
C ALA A 194 4.03 7.15 -18.11
N LEU A 195 4.16 6.08 -17.32
CA LEU A 195 5.19 5.97 -16.28
C LEU A 195 6.46 5.26 -16.78
N SER A 196 6.40 4.58 -17.91
CA SER A 196 7.58 4.18 -18.67
C SER A 196 8.03 5.36 -19.53
N GLY A 197 8.74 6.31 -18.91
CA GLY A 197 9.65 7.15 -19.68
C GLY A 197 10.54 6.25 -20.54
N ARG A 198 10.66 6.62 -21.81
CA ARG A 198 11.59 6.01 -22.77
C ARG A 198 12.98 5.81 -22.19
#